data_AF-A0A2V7JES6-F1
#
_entry.id   AF-A0A2V7JES6-F1
#
_cell.length_a   1.000
_cell.length_b   1.000
_cell.length_c   1.000
_cell.angle_alpha   90.00
_cell.angle_beta   90.00
_cell.angle_gamma   90.00
#
_symmetry.space_group_name_H-M   'P 1'
#
loop_
_entity.id
_entity.type
_entity.pdbx_description
1 polymer ?
#
loop_
_entity_poly.entity_id
_entity_poly.type
_entity_poly.pdbx_seq_one_letter_code
_entity_poly.pdbx_strand_id
1 'polypeptide(L)'
;MGSTRATRRCAAAPTSWWWRSGSLDAPTRSRYSRKSAHVVAASVAPTIRRCPAVERLLETGARAGVSSSEDLSPAIAQDVAPIDDIRSSARYRNRAMARVLYHDLKDFWRPRA
;
A
#
# COMPACT_ATOMS: atom_id res chain seq x y z
N MET A 1 -27.92 0.76 31.16
CA MET A 1 -28.11 1.95 30.29
C MET A 1 -26.86 2.80 30.38
N GLY A 2 -26.29 3.20 29.23
CA GLY A 2 -25.15 4.12 29.17
C GLY A 2 -23.93 3.59 28.40
N SER A 3 -24.09 3.26 27.11
CA SER A 3 -22.96 3.02 26.20
C SER A 3 -22.31 4.36 25.86
N THR A 4 -21.10 4.60 26.36
CA THR A 4 -20.28 5.76 26.01
C THR A 4 -19.80 5.58 24.58
N ARG A 5 -20.51 6.19 23.61
CA ARG A 5 -20.06 6.31 22.22
C ARG A 5 -18.72 7.04 22.22
N ALA A 6 -17.64 6.32 21.92
CA ALA A 6 -16.37 6.92 21.55
C ALA A 6 -16.59 7.80 20.32
N THR A 7 -16.59 9.11 20.52
CA THR A 7 -16.64 10.13 19.47
C THR A 7 -15.38 9.99 18.64
N ARG A 8 -15.51 9.38 17.45
CA ARG A 8 -14.46 9.38 16.44
C ARG A 8 -14.27 10.82 15.98
N ARG A 9 -13.19 11.46 16.44
CA ARG A 9 -12.73 12.70 15.81
C ARG A 9 -12.17 12.35 14.44
N CYS A 10 -12.90 12.76 13.40
CA CYS A 10 -12.39 12.89 12.05
C CYS A 10 -11.36 14.03 12.07
N ALA A 11 -10.08 13.69 12.14
CA ALA A 11 -9.03 14.63 11.76
C ALA A 11 -8.99 14.63 10.22
N ALA A 12 -9.55 15.68 9.63
CA ALA A 12 -9.32 16.02 8.24
C ALA A 12 -7.92 16.64 8.12
N ALA A 13 -7.06 16.02 7.31
CA ALA A 13 -5.87 16.66 6.78
C ALA A 13 -5.80 16.38 5.27
N PRO A 14 -5.46 17.40 4.44
CA PRO A 14 -5.70 17.37 3.01
C PRO A 14 -4.45 16.90 2.24
N THR A 15 -4.59 15.82 1.47
CA THR A 15 -4.11 15.58 0.08
C THR A 15 -4.06 14.08 -0.20
N SER A 16 -5.25 13.55 -0.48
CA SER A 16 -5.57 12.52 -1.49
C SER A 16 -4.51 11.46 -1.85
N TRP A 17 -4.35 10.43 -0.99
CA TRP A 17 -4.20 9.03 -1.39
C TRP A 17 -4.70 8.19 -0.21
N TRP A 18 -6.01 7.88 -0.19
CA TRP A 18 -6.65 7.24 0.95
C TRP A 18 -6.29 5.75 1.01
N TRP A 19 -5.27 5.41 1.81
CA TRP A 19 -5.14 4.08 2.42
C TRP A 19 -5.51 4.19 3.91
N ARG A 20 -6.43 3.32 4.36
CA ARG A 20 -6.72 3.11 5.78
C ARG A 20 -6.75 1.60 6.01
N SER A 21 -5.78 1.05 6.74
CA SER A 21 -5.90 -0.30 7.28
C SER A 21 -6.95 -0.28 8.40
N GLY A 22 -8.08 -0.97 8.20
CA GLY A 22 -9.04 -1.26 9.26
C GLY A 22 -8.76 -2.65 9.83
N SER A 23 -8.52 -2.76 11.14
CA SER A 23 -8.69 -4.06 11.81
C SER A 23 -10.19 -4.25 12.07
N LEU A 24 -10.74 -5.34 11.55
CA LEU A 24 -12.03 -5.86 12.01
C LEU A 24 -11.70 -6.93 13.04
N ASP A 25 -11.64 -6.53 14.31
CA ASP A 25 -11.48 -7.49 15.41
C ASP A 25 -12.86 -7.97 15.88
N ALA A 26 -13.15 -9.25 15.63
CA ALA A 26 -14.03 -10.07 16.46
C ALA A 26 -13.16 -11.12 17.18
N PRO A 27 -13.42 -11.47 18.45
CA PRO A 27 -12.39 -12.07 19.29
C PRO A 27 -12.52 -13.60 19.35
N THR A 28 -11.63 -14.34 18.71
CA THR A 28 -11.28 -15.71 19.13
C THR A 28 -9.84 -16.09 18.71
N ARG A 29 -8.99 -16.28 19.72
CA ARG A 29 -7.68 -17.00 19.75
C ARG A 29 -6.54 -16.51 18.81
N SER A 30 -5.65 -15.69 19.40
CA SER A 30 -4.19 -15.50 19.21
C SER A 30 -3.46 -16.49 18.27
N ARG A 31 -2.53 -16.15 17.37
CA ARG A 31 -1.43 -15.16 17.32
C ARG A 31 -1.04 -14.91 15.85
N TYR A 32 -0.63 -13.68 15.52
CA TYR A 32 -0.39 -13.13 14.16
C TYR A 32 -1.67 -12.77 13.40
N SER A 33 -2.22 -11.59 13.70
CA SER A 33 -2.99 -10.85 12.69
C SER A 33 -2.04 -10.61 11.51
N ARG A 34 -2.10 -11.45 10.47
CA ARG A 34 -1.47 -11.11 9.19
C ARG A 34 -2.18 -9.84 8.73
N LYS A 35 -1.49 -8.70 8.83
CA LYS A 35 -1.99 -7.46 8.24
C LYS A 35 -2.09 -7.71 6.73
N SER A 36 -3.30 -7.89 6.23
CA SER A 36 -3.55 -7.99 4.79
C SER A 36 -3.27 -6.64 4.16
N ALA A 37 -2.32 -6.61 3.22
CA ALA A 37 -2.02 -5.42 2.45
C ALA A 37 -2.99 -5.34 1.26
N HIS A 38 -3.54 -4.16 1.01
CA HIS A 38 -4.31 -3.87 -0.20
C HIS A 38 -3.58 -2.78 -0.96
N VAL A 39 -3.20 -3.07 -2.20
CA VAL A 39 -2.41 -2.17 -3.03
C VAL A 39 -3.19 -1.84 -4.28
N VAL A 40 -3.34 -0.54 -4.54
CA VAL A 40 -4.06 -0.02 -5.70
C VAL A 40 -3.18 1.02 -6.37
N ALA A 41 -3.03 0.88 -7.68
CA ALA A 41 -2.28 1.79 -8.52
C ALA A 41 -3.25 2.72 -9.29
N ALA A 42 -2.93 4.01 -9.29
CA ALA A 42 -3.59 5.00 -10.10
C ALA A 42 -2.55 5.82 -10.87
N SER A 43 -2.95 6.43 -11.98
CA SER A 43 -2.08 7.25 -12.85
C SER A 43 -0.91 6.49 -13.53
N VAL A 44 -0.82 5.17 -13.35
CA VAL A 44 0.19 4.29 -13.96
C VAL A 44 -0.42 3.20 -14.85
N ALA A 45 -1.75 3.18 -14.96
CA ALA A 45 -2.51 2.30 -15.84
C ALA A 45 -3.68 3.09 -16.45
N PRO A 46 -4.31 2.60 -17.55
CA PRO A 46 -5.46 3.27 -18.17
C PRO A 46 -6.64 3.50 -17.20
N THR A 47 -6.76 2.65 -16.18
CA THR A 47 -7.77 2.74 -15.11
C THR A 47 -7.13 2.46 -13.75
N ILE A 48 -7.84 2.83 -12.67
CA ILE A 48 -7.45 2.43 -11.31
C ILE A 48 -7.42 0.90 -11.23
N ARG A 49 -6.31 0.34 -10.78
CA ARG A 49 -6.07 -1.11 -10.81
C ARG A 49 -5.53 -1.62 -9.49
N ARG A 50 -6.10 -2.73 -9.02
CA ARG A 50 -5.57 -3.48 -7.87
C ARG A 50 -4.29 -4.23 -8.28
N CYS A 51 -3.34 -4.32 -7.35
CA CYS A 51 -2.02 -4.91 -7.56
C CYS A 51 -1.82 -6.21 -6.76
N PRO A 52 -2.45 -7.34 -7.17
CA PRO A 52 -2.38 -8.59 -6.43
C PRO A 52 -0.97 -9.22 -6.38
N ALA A 53 -0.10 -9.01 -7.38
CA ALA A 53 1.27 -9.52 -7.32
C ALA A 53 2.08 -8.78 -6.26
N VAL A 54 1.91 -7.46 -6.15
CA VAL A 54 2.52 -6.64 -5.09
C VAL A 54 1.97 -7.04 -3.72
N GLU A 55 0.65 -7.22 -3.58
CA GLU A 55 0.05 -7.67 -2.32
C GLU A 55 0.66 -9.00 -1.86
N ARG A 56 0.78 -9.98 -2.77
CA ARG A 56 1.39 -11.29 -2.49
C ARG A 56 2.85 -11.18 -2.04
N LEU A 57 3.62 -10.30 -2.67
CA LEU A 57 5.02 -10.02 -2.28
C LEU A 57 5.08 -9.50 -0.84
N LEU A 58 4.18 -8.58 -0.47
CA LEU A 58 4.12 -8.01 0.87
C LEU A 58 3.63 -9.04 1.91
N GLU A 59 2.67 -9.89 1.56
CA GLU A 59 2.17 -10.93 2.47
C GLU A 59 3.22 -12.02 2.77
N THR A 60 4.07 -12.35 1.79
CA THR A 60 5.04 -13.44 1.90
C THR A 60 6.41 -13.01 2.42
N GLY A 61 6.79 -11.73 2.23
CA GLY A 61 8.15 -11.26 2.52
C GLY A 61 8.26 -9.87 3.11
N ALA A 62 7.13 -9.23 3.50
CA ALA A 62 6.98 -7.80 3.79
C ALA A 62 8.26 -7.06 4.17
N ARG A 63 8.90 -7.38 5.31
CA ARG A 63 10.01 -6.56 5.82
C ARG A 63 11.42 -7.03 5.40
N ALA A 64 11.59 -8.31 5.11
CA ALA A 64 12.93 -8.89 4.85
C ALA A 64 13.26 -8.98 3.36
N GLY A 65 12.24 -9.07 2.48
CA GLY A 65 12.43 -9.25 1.04
C GLY A 65 12.50 -7.95 0.23
N VAL A 66 12.15 -6.80 0.82
CA VAL A 66 12.15 -5.49 0.14
C VAL A 66 13.21 -4.60 0.78
N SER A 67 14.40 -4.59 0.19
CA SER A 67 15.56 -3.82 0.63
C SER A 67 15.70 -2.48 -0.12
N SER A 68 15.26 -2.47 -1.38
CA SER A 68 15.31 -1.34 -2.30
C SER A 68 13.97 -1.11 -3.00
N SER A 69 13.80 0.04 -3.64
CA SER A 69 12.60 0.28 -4.46
C SER A 69 12.54 -0.64 -5.68
N GLU A 70 13.70 -1.02 -6.19
CA GLU A 70 13.88 -1.83 -7.39
C GLU A 70 13.32 -3.25 -7.19
N ASP A 71 13.37 -3.78 -5.95
CA ASP A 71 12.82 -5.10 -5.58
C ASP A 71 11.30 -5.22 -5.82
N LEU A 72 10.59 -4.09 -5.86
CA LEU A 72 9.14 -4.05 -6.12
C LEU A 72 8.80 -4.10 -7.62
N SER A 73 9.77 -3.77 -8.50
CA SER A 73 9.53 -3.59 -9.93
C SER A 73 8.98 -4.85 -10.62
N PRO A 74 9.49 -6.08 -10.35
CA PRO A 74 8.97 -7.29 -10.98
C PRO A 74 7.51 -7.58 -10.63
N ALA A 75 7.08 -7.30 -9.40
CA ALA A 75 5.70 -7.47 -8.99
C ALA A 75 4.79 -6.39 -9.59
N ILE A 76 5.26 -5.14 -9.61
CA ILE A 76 4.55 -4.02 -10.25
C ILE A 76 4.33 -4.31 -11.74
N ALA A 77 5.33 -4.82 -12.46
CA ALA A 77 5.22 -5.13 -13.89
C ALA A 77 4.21 -6.24 -14.23
N GLN A 78 3.90 -7.12 -13.27
CA GLN A 78 2.82 -8.13 -13.43
C GLN A 78 1.44 -7.49 -13.29
N ASP A 79 1.34 -6.45 -12.47
CA ASP A 79 0.07 -5.81 -12.14
C ASP A 79 -0.26 -4.65 -13.07
N VAL A 80 0.72 -3.89 -13.55
CA VAL A 80 0.50 -2.70 -14.37
C VAL A 80 1.47 -2.64 -15.55
N ALA A 81 0.97 -2.12 -16.69
CA ALA A 81 1.74 -1.84 -17.88
C ALA A 81 1.56 -0.35 -18.25
N PRO A 82 2.41 0.56 -17.73
CA PRO A 82 2.32 1.97 -18.04
C PRO A 82 2.62 2.24 -19.51
N ILE A 83 1.95 3.23 -20.09
CA ILE A 83 2.24 3.73 -21.45
C ILE A 83 3.41 4.73 -21.42
N ASP A 84 3.80 5.27 -22.58
CA ASP A 84 4.55 6.52 -22.72
C ASP A 84 3.57 7.66 -23.04
N ASP A 85 3.78 8.86 -22.49
CA ASP A 85 2.91 10.03 -22.69
C ASP A 85 3.72 11.32 -22.48
N ILE A 86 3.17 12.47 -22.90
CA ILE A 86 3.76 13.80 -22.72
C ILE A 86 4.20 14.09 -21.28
N ARG A 87 3.52 13.51 -20.29
CA ARG A 87 3.86 13.68 -18.87
C ARG A 87 5.12 12.94 -18.46
N SER A 88 5.40 11.76 -19.03
CA SER A 88 6.52 10.89 -18.63
C SER A 88 6.56 9.59 -19.43
N SER A 89 7.70 8.91 -19.40
CA SER A 89 7.83 7.55 -19.94
C SER A 89 7.26 6.45 -19.03
N ALA A 90 6.92 5.30 -19.62
CA ALA A 90 6.51 4.09 -18.94
C ALA A 90 7.53 3.64 -17.90
N ARG A 91 8.81 3.68 -18.30
CA ARG A 91 9.95 3.37 -17.43
C ARG A 91 10.00 4.30 -16.22
N TYR A 92 9.78 5.60 -16.44
CA TYR A 92 9.75 6.56 -15.33
C TYR A 92 8.58 6.31 -14.39
N ARG A 93 7.37 6.07 -14.93
CA ARG A 93 6.16 5.77 -14.12
C ARG A 93 6.34 4.56 -13.22
N ASN A 94 6.85 3.46 -13.76
CA ASN A 94 7.15 2.26 -12.96
C ASN A 94 8.14 2.56 -11.84
N ARG A 95 9.23 3.27 -12.17
CA ARG A 95 10.25 3.64 -11.18
C ARG A 95 9.71 4.59 -10.10
N ALA A 96 8.85 5.53 -10.48
CA ALA A 96 8.22 6.45 -9.55
C ALA A 96 7.26 5.71 -8.60
N MET A 97 6.40 4.85 -9.12
CA MET A 97 5.50 4.01 -8.31
C MET A 97 6.27 3.15 -7.31
N ALA A 98 7.34 2.48 -7.77
CA ALA A 98 8.17 1.64 -6.92
C ALA A 98 8.80 2.43 -5.76
N ARG A 99 9.25 3.66 -6.02
CA ARG A 99 9.85 4.53 -5.00
C ARG A 99 8.84 5.04 -3.99
N VAL A 100 7.70 5.53 -4.46
CA VAL A 100 6.62 5.99 -3.57
C VAL A 100 6.21 4.85 -2.63
N LEU A 101 5.93 3.66 -3.20
CA LEU A 101 5.55 2.50 -2.42
C LEU A 101 6.64 2.08 -1.42
N TYR A 102 7.91 2.05 -1.83
CA TYR A 102 9.03 1.71 -0.95
C TYR A 102 9.14 2.65 0.25
N HIS A 103 9.06 3.96 0.01
CA HIS A 103 9.15 4.95 1.08
C HIS A 103 7.95 4.89 2.03
N ASP A 104 6.74 4.72 1.48
CA ASP A 104 5.52 4.53 2.29
C ASP A 104 5.62 3.28 3.18
N LEU A 105 6.11 2.15 2.64
CA LEU A 105 6.32 0.91 3.40
C LEU A 105 7.39 1.08 4.48
N LYS A 106 8.49 1.77 4.16
CA LYS A 106 9.56 2.06 5.12
C LYS A 106 9.02 2.88 6.29
N ASP A 107 8.22 3.90 6.01
CA ASP A 107 7.58 4.72 7.04
C ASP A 107 6.53 3.94 7.83
N PHE A 108 5.74 3.09 7.17
CA PHE A 108 4.77 2.23 7.82
C PHE A 108 5.40 1.22 8.81
N TRP A 109 6.59 0.70 8.49
CA TRP A 109 7.32 -0.24 9.37
C TRP A 109 8.20 0.44 10.41
N ARG A 110 8.35 1.77 10.38
CA ARG A 110 9.03 2.47 11.46
C ARG A 110 8.28 2.24 12.78
N PRO A 111 8.99 1.96 13.89
CA PRO A 111 8.36 1.91 15.20
C PRO A 111 7.65 3.23 15.47
N ARG A 112 6.36 3.18 15.83
CA ARG A 112 5.69 4.36 16.37
C ARG A 112 6.15 4.52 17.82
N ALA A 113 6.77 5.66 18.12
CA ALA A 113 7.13 6.07 19.48
C ALA A 113 5.87 6.30 20.33
#